data_AF-A0AAE0BS01-F1
#
_entry.id   AF-A0AAE0BS01-F1
#
_cell.length_a   1.000
_cell.length_b   1.000
_cell.length_c   1.000
_cell.angle_alpha   90.00
_cell.angle_beta   90.00
_cell.angle_gamma   90.00
#
_symmetry.space_group_name_H-M   'P 1'
#
loop_
_entity.id
_entity.type
_entity.pdbx_description
1 polymer ?
#
loop_
_entity_poly.entity_id
_entity_poly.type
_entity_poly.pdbx_seq_one_letter_code
_entity_poly.pdbx_strand_id
1 'polypeptide(L)'
;MDASGWQGGIAYQDRRHIVDFPAHERAPHKSSNFREASTFASTVELLGPEFAGGRMLGRSDNSTTVSLVNRQGTMASELWPVCERLFRAARLYDLDVAAEHIPGKENDLSDGLLRYVRHKDYSDWQYRRDEFESLGQHTVYPFTLDGGADPVGTNSHLPRFCSVVDSFLRRDLRGEHVYASPDFSVIGEYLKHFLEHYRSSPGDTSGVFVLPVWDTYDWWPLVRGGRVLKYYPRGSHLFTSPEWRHLQQPDGSYAFGSERAFRGPTHWAVVVLYFPPTVPCRRGVTGAQAVGEAGGRGAGRRVPVLSGDAQRDRRLLSGLRPDVVPAMLYGQHSTAA
;
A
#
# COMPACT_ATOMS: atom_id res chain seq x y z
N MET A 1 -3.41 8.94 -16.53
CA MET A 1 -4.66 8.15 -16.77
C MET A 1 -4.52 7.43 -18.09
N ASP A 2 -5.19 6.32 -18.29
CA ASP A 2 -5.15 5.51 -19.52
C ASP A 2 -6.35 4.54 -19.59
N ALA A 3 -6.68 3.97 -20.76
CA ALA A 3 -7.79 3.04 -20.93
C ALA A 3 -7.49 1.78 -21.77
N SER A 4 -8.06 0.65 -21.34
CA SER A 4 -8.07 -0.63 -22.07
C SER A 4 -9.32 -0.79 -22.92
N GLY A 5 -9.55 -1.98 -23.47
CA GLY A 5 -10.79 -2.34 -24.14
C GLY A 5 -12.03 -2.34 -23.22
N TRP A 6 -11.86 -2.48 -21.90
CA TRP A 6 -12.96 -2.74 -20.98
C TRP A 6 -12.99 -1.83 -19.74
N GLN A 7 -11.89 -1.16 -19.41
CA GLN A 7 -11.81 -0.30 -18.22
C GLN A 7 -10.76 0.82 -18.38
N GLY A 8 -10.83 1.84 -17.53
CA GLY A 8 -9.86 2.92 -17.40
C GLY A 8 -9.05 2.83 -16.11
N GLY A 9 -7.78 3.25 -16.15
CA GLY A 9 -6.89 3.38 -14.98
C GLY A 9 -6.63 4.85 -14.65
N ILE A 10 -6.86 5.22 -13.39
CA ILE A 10 -6.63 6.57 -12.87
C ILE A 10 -5.66 6.48 -11.69
N ALA A 11 -4.58 7.25 -11.75
CA ALA A 11 -3.65 7.44 -10.66
C ALA A 11 -3.47 8.93 -10.38
N TYR A 12 -3.63 9.34 -9.13
CA TYR A 12 -3.41 10.70 -8.66
C TYR A 12 -2.86 10.70 -7.24
N GLN A 13 -1.67 11.25 -7.06
CA GLN A 13 -0.91 11.12 -5.81
C GLN A 13 -0.85 9.65 -5.37
N ASP A 14 -1.34 9.32 -4.19
CA ASP A 14 -1.37 7.96 -3.65
C ASP A 14 -2.69 7.22 -3.92
N ARG A 15 -3.64 7.85 -4.63
CA ARG A 15 -4.94 7.26 -4.95
C ARG A 15 -4.95 6.61 -6.32
N ARG A 16 -5.63 5.48 -6.38
CA ARG A 16 -5.72 4.60 -7.56
C ARG A 16 -7.16 4.19 -7.76
N HIS A 17 -7.65 4.33 -8.97
CA HIS A 17 -9.02 3.96 -9.31
C HIS A 17 -9.04 3.21 -10.65
N ILE A 18 -9.91 2.21 -10.71
CA ILE A 18 -10.27 1.51 -11.94
C ILE A 18 -11.72 1.87 -12.27
N VAL A 19 -11.96 2.28 -13.51
CA VAL A 19 -13.27 2.66 -14.01
C VAL A 19 -13.73 1.61 -15.00
N ASP A 20 -14.68 0.75 -14.60
CA ASP A 20 -15.29 -0.22 -15.50
C ASP A 20 -16.18 0.48 -16.52
N PHE A 21 -15.96 0.23 -17.81
CA PHE A 21 -16.85 0.75 -18.84
C PHE A 21 -18.14 -0.10 -18.91
N PRO A 22 -19.31 0.51 -19.12
CA PRO A 22 -20.53 -0.25 -19.40
C PRO A 22 -20.38 -0.99 -20.74
N ALA A 23 -21.09 -2.11 -20.92
CA ALA A 23 -20.91 -3.00 -22.08
C ALA A 23 -20.94 -2.28 -23.44
N HIS A 24 -21.79 -1.27 -23.60
CA HIS A 24 -21.92 -0.49 -24.83
C HIS A 24 -20.77 0.52 -25.09
N GLU A 25 -19.90 0.75 -24.10
CA GLU A 25 -18.70 1.58 -24.21
C GLU A 25 -17.40 0.76 -24.32
N ARG A 26 -17.48 -0.56 -24.12
CA ARG A 26 -16.32 -1.47 -24.25
C ARG A 26 -15.94 -1.69 -25.72
N ALA A 27 -14.75 -2.22 -25.96
CA ALA A 27 -14.38 -2.77 -27.25
C ALA A 27 -15.27 -4.00 -27.58
N PRO A 28 -15.68 -4.20 -28.84
CA PRO A 28 -15.40 -3.36 -30.01
C PRO A 28 -16.40 -2.21 -30.24
N HIS A 29 -17.37 -1.98 -29.34
CA HIS A 29 -18.46 -1.02 -29.56
C HIS A 29 -18.03 0.45 -29.65
N LYS A 30 -16.99 0.84 -28.92
CA LYS A 30 -16.40 2.19 -29.00
C LYS A 30 -14.93 2.15 -29.38
N SER A 31 -14.41 3.26 -29.90
CA SER A 31 -12.98 3.43 -30.22
C SER A 31 -12.11 3.51 -28.96
N SER A 32 -10.80 3.30 -29.09
CA SER A 32 -9.85 3.54 -27.98
C SER A 32 -9.86 5.01 -27.56
N ASN A 33 -9.86 5.93 -28.53
CA ASN A 33 -9.98 7.37 -28.28
C ASN A 33 -11.22 7.72 -27.43
N PHE A 34 -12.37 7.09 -27.68
CA PHE A 34 -13.56 7.28 -26.85
C PHE A 34 -13.32 6.84 -25.41
N ARG A 35 -12.74 5.66 -25.22
CA ARG A 35 -12.50 5.10 -23.87
C ARG A 35 -11.48 5.91 -23.09
N GLU A 36 -10.39 6.32 -23.71
CA GLU A 36 -9.36 7.13 -23.08
C GLU A 36 -9.88 8.53 -22.71
N ALA A 37 -10.65 9.17 -23.60
CA ALA A 37 -11.33 10.42 -23.28
C ALA A 37 -12.40 10.24 -22.18
N SER A 38 -13.13 9.12 -22.18
CA SER A 38 -14.11 8.77 -21.15
C SER A 38 -13.42 8.58 -19.79
N THR A 39 -12.25 7.93 -19.73
CA THR A 39 -11.43 7.85 -18.51
C THR A 39 -10.99 9.24 -18.03
N PHE A 40 -10.64 10.15 -18.93
CA PHE A 40 -10.34 11.54 -18.56
C PHE A 40 -11.56 12.23 -17.95
N ALA A 41 -12.73 12.11 -18.57
CA ALA A 41 -13.98 12.67 -18.03
C ALA A 41 -14.30 12.08 -16.64
N SER A 42 -14.19 10.77 -16.47
CA SER A 42 -14.35 10.11 -15.17
C SER A 42 -13.33 10.58 -14.12
N THR A 43 -12.11 10.94 -14.53
CA THR A 43 -11.09 11.53 -13.65
C THR A 43 -11.55 12.89 -13.12
N VAL A 44 -12.10 13.75 -13.98
CA VAL A 44 -12.62 15.07 -13.59
C VAL A 44 -13.89 14.93 -12.74
N GLU A 45 -14.76 13.97 -13.04
CA GLU A 45 -15.94 13.68 -12.21
C GLU A 45 -15.55 13.20 -10.81
N LEU A 46 -14.53 12.35 -10.71
CA LEU A 46 -14.07 11.77 -9.46
C LEU A 46 -13.31 12.78 -8.58
N LEU A 47 -12.36 13.51 -9.16
CA LEU A 47 -11.45 14.39 -8.43
C LEU A 47 -11.93 15.84 -8.39
N GLY A 48 -12.90 16.20 -9.24
CA GLY A 48 -13.40 17.57 -9.38
C GLY A 48 -13.81 18.26 -8.08
N PRO A 49 -14.48 17.59 -7.12
CA PRO A 49 -14.81 18.20 -5.83
C PRO A 49 -13.60 18.75 -5.06
N GLU A 50 -12.42 18.13 -5.19
CA GLU A 50 -11.21 18.55 -4.47
C GLU A 50 -10.51 19.75 -5.10
N PHE A 51 -10.75 19.97 -6.40
CA PHE A 51 -10.16 21.08 -7.14
C PHE A 51 -11.14 22.25 -7.30
N ALA A 52 -12.33 22.18 -6.68
CA ALA A 52 -13.43 23.08 -6.97
C ALA A 52 -13.03 24.58 -6.91
N GLY A 53 -13.41 25.36 -7.92
CA GLY A 53 -12.99 26.76 -8.10
C GLY A 53 -11.52 26.93 -8.53
N GLY A 54 -10.87 25.85 -8.93
CA GLY A 54 -9.43 25.77 -9.19
C GLY A 54 -9.08 25.27 -10.58
N ARG A 55 -7.87 24.71 -10.70
CA ARG A 55 -7.30 24.21 -11.96
C ARG A 55 -6.93 22.74 -11.84
N MET A 56 -7.23 21.98 -12.88
CA MET A 56 -6.87 20.56 -12.98
C MET A 56 -6.07 20.31 -14.25
N LEU A 57 -4.86 19.75 -14.09
CA LEU A 57 -4.03 19.29 -15.21
C LEU A 57 -4.07 17.77 -15.27
N GLY A 58 -4.72 17.21 -16.28
CA GLY A 58 -4.70 15.78 -16.55
C GLY A 58 -3.52 15.39 -17.44
N ARG A 59 -2.90 14.24 -17.16
CA ARG A 59 -1.80 13.69 -17.96
C ARG A 59 -2.23 12.41 -18.68
N SER A 60 -1.96 12.35 -19.97
CA SER A 60 -2.32 11.24 -20.86
C SER A 60 -1.26 11.09 -21.96
N ASP A 61 -0.99 9.88 -22.40
CA ASP A 61 -0.19 9.60 -23.59
C ASP A 61 -1.03 9.62 -24.89
N ASN A 62 -2.33 9.85 -24.80
CA ASN A 62 -3.21 9.95 -25.94
C ASN A 62 -3.38 11.39 -26.42
N SER A 63 -2.76 11.67 -27.56
CA SER A 63 -2.84 12.98 -28.20
C SER A 63 -4.27 13.43 -28.57
N THR A 64 -5.18 12.50 -28.89
CA THR A 64 -6.59 12.83 -29.19
C THR A 64 -7.31 13.38 -27.96
N THR A 65 -7.13 12.74 -26.81
CA THR A 65 -7.68 13.13 -25.51
C THR A 65 -7.12 14.49 -25.11
N VAL A 66 -5.80 14.67 -25.21
CA VAL A 66 -5.14 15.96 -24.92
C VAL A 66 -5.69 17.08 -25.81
N SER A 67 -5.83 16.83 -27.11
CA SER A 67 -6.38 17.79 -28.06
C SER A 67 -7.84 18.12 -27.77
N LEU A 68 -8.67 17.12 -27.48
CA LEU A 68 -10.09 17.27 -27.15
C LEU A 68 -10.30 18.14 -25.91
N VAL A 69 -9.55 17.89 -24.84
CA VAL A 69 -9.63 18.64 -23.58
C VAL A 69 -9.22 20.10 -23.81
N ASN A 70 -8.04 20.32 -24.40
CA ASN A 70 -7.48 21.66 -24.55
C ASN A 70 -8.23 22.53 -25.56
N ARG A 71 -8.80 21.93 -26.61
CA ARG A 71 -9.63 22.65 -27.59
C ARG A 71 -11.09 22.80 -27.15
N GLN A 72 -11.47 22.15 -26.05
CA GLN A 72 -12.84 22.12 -25.55
C GLN A 72 -13.84 21.70 -26.63
N GLY A 73 -13.50 20.70 -27.43
CA GLY A 73 -14.37 20.21 -28.49
C GLY A 73 -13.68 19.28 -29.47
N THR A 74 -14.49 18.70 -30.36
CA THR A 74 -14.04 17.72 -31.36
C THR A 74 -14.99 17.68 -32.55
N MET A 75 -14.45 17.36 -33.72
CA MET A 75 -15.25 17.11 -34.92
C MET A 75 -15.73 15.66 -34.99
N ALA A 76 -15.16 14.76 -34.18
CA ALA A 76 -15.53 13.35 -34.16
C ALA A 76 -16.84 13.18 -33.38
N SER A 77 -17.91 12.85 -34.10
CA SER A 77 -19.25 12.86 -33.51
C SER A 77 -19.41 11.87 -32.34
N GLU A 78 -18.66 10.76 -32.40
CA GLU A 78 -18.65 9.73 -31.35
C GLU A 78 -18.14 10.23 -29.98
N LEU A 79 -17.35 11.30 -29.95
CA LEU A 79 -16.72 11.84 -28.74
C LEU A 79 -17.55 12.96 -28.08
N TRP A 80 -18.63 13.43 -28.71
CA TRP A 80 -19.50 14.47 -28.12
C TRP A 80 -20.04 14.10 -26.74
N PRO A 81 -20.54 12.86 -26.49
CA PRO A 81 -21.04 12.50 -25.16
C PRO A 81 -19.97 12.64 -24.07
N VAL A 82 -18.70 12.37 -24.41
CA VAL A 82 -17.58 12.51 -23.49
C VAL A 82 -17.26 14.00 -23.24
N CYS A 83 -17.30 14.84 -24.28
CA CYS A 83 -17.15 16.29 -24.14
C CYS A 83 -18.23 16.87 -23.24
N GLU A 84 -19.49 16.46 -23.42
CA GLU A 84 -20.60 16.91 -22.59
C GLU A 84 -20.42 16.52 -21.11
N ARG A 85 -19.99 15.28 -20.84
CA ARG A 85 -19.64 14.83 -19.48
C ARG A 85 -18.53 15.67 -18.88
N LEU A 86 -17.43 15.87 -19.61
CA LEU A 86 -16.29 16.67 -19.18
C LEU A 86 -16.69 18.10 -18.85
N PHE A 87 -17.41 18.79 -19.75
CA PHE A 87 -17.82 20.18 -19.51
C PHE A 87 -18.88 20.31 -18.44
N ARG A 88 -19.77 19.33 -18.29
CA ARG A 88 -20.71 19.30 -17.17
C ARG A 88 -19.95 19.19 -15.85
N ALA A 89 -19.00 18.28 -15.73
CA ALA A 89 -18.20 18.12 -14.52
C ALA A 89 -17.35 19.36 -14.23
N ALA A 90 -16.67 19.90 -15.25
CA ALA A 90 -15.89 21.12 -15.11
C ALA A 90 -16.74 22.31 -14.65
N ARG A 91 -17.94 22.51 -15.21
CA ARG A 91 -18.87 23.57 -14.79
C ARG A 91 -19.43 23.32 -13.39
N LEU A 92 -19.78 22.08 -13.06
CA LEU A 92 -20.35 21.72 -11.76
C LEU A 92 -19.40 22.09 -10.62
N TYR A 93 -18.09 21.93 -10.84
CA TYR A 93 -17.06 22.19 -9.85
C TYR A 93 -16.30 23.51 -10.08
N ASP A 94 -16.71 24.34 -11.05
CA ASP A 94 -16.02 25.58 -11.43
C ASP A 94 -14.51 25.35 -11.68
N LEU A 95 -14.19 24.40 -12.56
CA LEU A 95 -12.82 23.96 -12.87
C LEU A 95 -12.34 24.47 -14.22
N ASP A 96 -11.14 25.01 -14.23
CA ASP A 96 -10.34 25.16 -15.45
C ASP A 96 -9.51 23.89 -15.67
N VAL A 97 -9.86 23.14 -16.72
CA VAL A 97 -9.32 21.81 -17.01
C VAL A 97 -8.43 21.87 -18.25
N ALA A 98 -7.19 21.42 -18.08
CA ALA A 98 -6.22 21.28 -19.16
C ALA A 98 -5.65 19.85 -19.19
N ALA A 99 -5.04 19.49 -20.33
CA ALA A 99 -4.36 18.22 -20.50
C ALA A 99 -2.93 18.40 -21.04
N GLU A 100 -2.01 17.59 -20.52
CA GLU A 100 -0.62 17.50 -20.95
C GLU A 100 -0.34 16.11 -21.51
N HIS A 101 0.35 16.06 -22.65
CA HIS A 101 0.82 14.81 -23.22
C HIS A 101 2.07 14.32 -22.48
N ILE A 102 2.07 13.08 -21.99
CA ILE A 102 3.25 12.43 -21.40
C ILE A 102 3.67 11.19 -22.21
N PRO A 103 4.95 10.80 -22.22
CA PRO A 103 5.38 9.53 -22.79
C PRO A 103 4.73 8.34 -22.06
N GLY A 104 4.36 7.27 -22.79
CA GLY A 104 3.70 6.09 -22.20
C GLY A 104 4.48 5.45 -21.03
N LYS A 105 5.82 5.45 -21.08
CA LYS A 105 6.71 4.98 -19.99
C LYS A 105 6.57 5.76 -18.66
N GLU A 106 5.98 6.95 -18.71
CA GLU A 106 5.70 7.77 -17.51
C GLU A 106 4.28 7.53 -16.98
N ASN A 107 3.49 6.70 -17.67
CA ASN A 107 2.10 6.37 -17.36
C ASN A 107 1.92 4.91 -16.87
N ASP A 108 3.03 4.22 -16.56
CA ASP A 108 3.07 2.79 -16.20
C ASP A 108 2.04 2.38 -15.12
N LEU A 109 1.78 3.24 -14.14
CA LEU A 109 0.80 2.92 -13.09
C LEU A 109 -0.65 2.92 -13.63
N SER A 110 -1.01 3.89 -14.48
CA SER A 110 -2.35 3.91 -15.09
C SER A 110 -2.52 2.74 -16.06
N ASP A 111 -1.46 2.41 -16.80
CA ASP A 111 -1.41 1.24 -17.70
C ASP A 111 -1.50 -0.10 -16.93
N GLY A 112 -0.83 -0.21 -15.78
CA GLY A 112 -0.98 -1.37 -14.91
C GLY A 112 -2.42 -1.53 -14.41
N LEU A 113 -3.05 -0.43 -13.98
CA LEU A 113 -4.42 -0.44 -13.47
C LEU A 113 -5.44 -0.85 -14.54
N LEU A 114 -5.37 -0.30 -15.76
CA LEU A 114 -6.34 -0.64 -16.82
C LEU A 114 -6.21 -2.08 -17.35
N ARG A 115 -5.05 -2.72 -17.18
CA ARG A 115 -4.83 -4.13 -17.58
C ARG A 115 -5.21 -5.10 -16.48
N TYR A 116 -5.33 -4.64 -15.24
CA TYR A 116 -5.58 -5.52 -14.10
C TYR A 116 -7.02 -6.03 -14.09
N VAL A 117 -7.18 -7.33 -14.29
CA VAL A 117 -8.46 -8.02 -14.10
C VAL A 117 -8.45 -8.71 -12.75
N ARG A 118 -9.36 -8.30 -11.86
CA ARG A 118 -9.46 -8.90 -10.53
C ARG A 118 -10.17 -10.24 -10.62
N HIS A 119 -9.41 -11.29 -10.34
CA HIS A 119 -9.95 -12.61 -10.06
C HIS A 119 -10.28 -12.75 -8.57
N LYS A 120 -10.97 -13.83 -8.21
CA LYS A 120 -11.20 -14.14 -6.80
C LYS A 120 -9.85 -14.36 -6.11
N ASP A 121 -9.52 -13.47 -5.19
CA ASP A 121 -8.25 -13.48 -4.49
C ASP A 121 -8.42 -14.04 -3.07
N TYR A 122 -7.85 -15.20 -2.80
CA TYR A 122 -7.97 -15.81 -1.48
C TYR A 122 -6.93 -15.27 -0.49
N SER A 123 -6.00 -14.41 -0.91
CA SER A 123 -4.95 -13.82 -0.09
C SER A 123 -5.09 -12.31 0.12
N ASP A 124 -6.15 -11.69 -0.37
CA ASP A 124 -6.52 -10.29 -0.07
C ASP A 124 -7.01 -10.12 1.38
N TRP A 125 -6.11 -10.36 2.32
CA TRP A 125 -6.37 -10.24 3.74
C TRP A 125 -5.85 -8.92 4.25
N GLN A 126 -6.70 -8.22 5.00
CA GLN A 126 -6.31 -7.01 5.72
C GLN A 126 -6.17 -7.36 7.18
N TYR A 127 -5.02 -7.04 7.76
CA TYR A 127 -4.82 -7.07 9.19
C TYR A 127 -5.79 -6.09 9.87
N ARG A 128 -6.22 -6.38 11.09
CA ARG A 128 -7.17 -5.51 11.79
C ARG A 128 -6.63 -4.08 11.93
N ARG A 129 -7.46 -3.08 11.59
CA ARG A 129 -7.05 -1.66 11.58
C ARG A 129 -6.66 -1.16 12.96
N ASP A 130 -7.42 -1.53 13.99
CA ASP A 130 -7.10 -1.19 15.38
C ASP A 130 -5.78 -1.81 15.84
N GLU A 131 -5.51 -3.04 15.40
CA GLU A 131 -4.22 -3.68 15.66
C GLU A 131 -3.08 -2.97 14.94
N PHE A 132 -3.25 -2.63 13.66
CA PHE A 132 -2.28 -1.82 12.89
C PHE A 132 -1.97 -0.48 13.58
N GLU A 133 -3.00 0.27 13.97
CA GLU A 133 -2.85 1.59 14.62
C GLU A 133 -2.05 1.49 15.91
N SER A 134 -2.25 0.42 16.69
CA SER A 134 -1.48 0.19 17.91
C SER A 134 0.00 -0.09 17.64
N LEU A 135 0.39 -0.60 16.47
CA LEU A 135 1.80 -0.86 16.12
C LEU A 135 2.60 0.43 16.04
N GLY A 136 2.00 1.53 15.59
CA GLY A 136 2.66 2.84 15.48
C GLY A 136 3.13 3.39 16.84
N GLN A 137 2.53 2.93 17.94
CA GLN A 137 2.95 3.28 19.31
C GLN A 137 4.23 2.56 19.76
N HIS A 138 4.68 1.56 18.98
CA HIS A 138 5.82 0.71 19.31
C HIS A 138 6.98 0.85 18.31
N THR A 139 6.86 1.73 17.33
CA THR A 139 7.90 2.04 16.34
C THR A 139 8.50 3.41 16.60
N VAL A 140 9.76 3.61 16.16
CA VAL A 140 10.45 4.89 16.35
C VAL A 140 9.92 5.96 15.40
N TYR A 141 9.55 5.55 14.19
CA TYR A 141 9.07 6.42 13.13
C TYR A 141 7.66 6.01 12.69
N PRO A 142 6.84 6.95 12.20
CA PRO A 142 5.59 6.65 11.52
C PRO A 142 5.83 5.79 10.28
N PHE A 143 4.88 4.93 9.93
CA PHE A 143 4.96 4.17 8.70
C PHE A 143 4.76 5.08 7.48
N THR A 144 5.58 4.87 6.46
CA THR A 144 5.59 5.67 5.23
C THR A 144 5.05 4.91 4.03
N LEU A 145 4.97 3.57 4.12
CA LEU A 145 4.59 2.69 3.03
C LEU A 145 3.93 1.41 3.55
N ASP A 146 2.77 1.06 2.96
CA ASP A 146 2.18 -0.27 3.10
C ASP A 146 2.72 -1.18 1.98
N GLY A 147 3.40 -2.24 2.35
CA GLY A 147 4.13 -3.10 1.43
C GLY A 147 3.24 -4.04 0.63
N GLY A 148 1.98 -4.24 1.00
CA GLY A 148 1.12 -5.22 0.33
C GLY A 148 -0.36 -4.88 0.43
N ALA A 149 -0.90 -4.36 -0.66
CA ALA A 149 -2.31 -4.06 -0.82
C ALA A 149 -2.86 -4.47 -2.18
N ASP A 150 -4.19 -4.46 -2.34
CA ASP A 150 -4.84 -4.62 -3.63
C ASP A 150 -4.55 -3.40 -4.55
N PRO A 151 -4.75 -3.52 -5.86
CA PRO A 151 -4.39 -2.45 -6.81
C PRO A 151 -5.01 -1.08 -6.57
N VAL A 152 -6.17 -0.99 -5.91
CA VAL A 152 -6.83 0.29 -5.60
C VAL A 152 -6.76 0.63 -4.11
N GLY A 153 -6.09 -0.19 -3.30
CA GLY A 153 -5.80 0.07 -1.90
C GLY A 153 -7.00 -0.07 -0.96
N THR A 154 -8.04 -0.84 -1.30
CA THR A 154 -9.19 -1.03 -0.37
C THR A 154 -8.80 -1.77 0.91
N ASN A 155 -7.73 -2.57 0.85
CA ASN A 155 -7.16 -3.27 1.99
C ASN A 155 -5.93 -2.57 2.60
N SER A 156 -5.50 -1.41 2.10
CA SER A 156 -4.31 -0.74 2.62
C SER A 156 -4.57 -0.04 3.96
N HIS A 157 -3.55 -0.01 4.81
CA HIS A 157 -3.54 0.78 6.04
C HIS A 157 -3.00 2.20 5.85
N LEU A 158 -2.26 2.46 4.77
CA LEU A 158 -1.58 3.74 4.51
C LEU A 158 -1.99 4.29 3.14
N PRO A 159 -1.91 5.62 2.93
CA PRO A 159 -2.15 6.19 1.61
C PRO A 159 -1.17 5.65 0.56
N ARG A 160 0.14 5.62 0.88
CA ARG A 160 1.18 5.05 0.03
C ARG A 160 1.22 3.54 0.20
N PHE A 161 1.01 2.80 -0.88
CA PHE A 161 1.04 1.34 -0.86
C PHE A 161 1.62 0.70 -2.12
N CYS A 162 2.21 -0.47 -1.93
CA CYS A 162 2.60 -1.39 -3.00
C CYS A 162 1.46 -2.36 -3.31
N SER A 163 1.39 -2.81 -4.56
CA SER A 163 0.42 -3.81 -5.04
C SER A 163 1.03 -4.61 -6.19
N VAL A 164 0.25 -5.50 -6.79
CA VAL A 164 0.66 -6.23 -8.01
C VAL A 164 0.98 -5.31 -9.19
N VAL A 165 0.34 -4.12 -9.27
CA VAL A 165 0.60 -3.14 -10.35
C VAL A 165 1.68 -2.10 -9.97
N ASP A 166 2.03 -1.98 -8.69
CA ASP A 166 3.14 -1.16 -8.17
C ASP A 166 3.96 -1.99 -7.16
N SER A 167 4.86 -2.81 -7.68
CA SER A 167 5.42 -3.94 -6.95
C SER A 167 6.40 -3.54 -5.83
N PHE A 168 6.16 -4.09 -4.63
CA PHE A 168 7.09 -4.01 -3.50
C PHE A 168 8.51 -4.46 -3.88
N LEU A 169 8.61 -5.55 -4.65
CA LEU A 169 9.88 -6.18 -5.03
C LEU A 169 10.66 -5.41 -6.11
N ARG A 170 10.08 -4.34 -6.67
CA ARG A 170 10.74 -3.46 -7.64
C ARG A 170 11.04 -2.06 -7.09
N ARG A 171 10.51 -1.75 -5.90
CA ARG A 171 10.64 -0.43 -5.28
C ARG A 171 11.94 -0.34 -4.48
N ASP A 172 12.59 0.82 -4.55
CA ASP A 172 13.65 1.19 -3.61
C ASP A 172 13.04 1.48 -2.24
N LEU A 173 13.45 0.70 -1.23
CA LEU A 173 12.93 0.81 0.14
C LEU A 173 13.88 1.59 1.08
N ARG A 174 14.99 2.13 0.58
CA ARG A 174 15.92 2.91 1.43
C ARG A 174 15.24 4.18 1.93
N GLY A 175 15.35 4.42 3.24
CA GLY A 175 14.70 5.54 3.92
C GLY A 175 13.20 5.36 4.16
N GLU A 176 12.61 4.21 3.80
CA GLU A 176 11.21 3.92 4.08
C GLU A 176 11.03 3.25 5.45
N HIS A 177 9.91 3.54 6.09
CA HIS A 177 9.42 2.87 7.31
C HIS A 177 8.22 2.01 6.93
N VAL A 178 8.51 0.79 6.51
CA VAL A 178 7.54 -0.11 5.88
C VAL A 178 6.66 -0.79 6.94
N TYR A 179 5.37 -0.89 6.66
CA TYR A 179 4.50 -1.91 7.23
C TYR A 179 4.16 -2.92 6.13
N ALA A 180 4.16 -4.23 6.40
CA ALA A 180 3.75 -5.23 5.41
C ALA A 180 3.07 -6.44 6.05
N SER A 181 1.93 -6.83 5.48
CA SER A 181 1.28 -8.14 5.69
C SER A 181 1.28 -8.88 4.35
N PRO A 182 2.42 -9.42 3.91
CA PRO A 182 2.57 -9.99 2.57
C PRO A 182 1.66 -11.19 2.34
N ASP A 183 1.34 -11.45 1.08
CA ASP A 183 0.82 -12.75 0.66
C ASP A 183 1.78 -13.87 1.12
N PHE A 184 1.20 -14.93 1.68
CA PHE A 184 1.95 -15.98 2.32
C PHE A 184 2.86 -16.80 1.39
N SER A 185 2.56 -16.81 0.09
CA SER A 185 3.38 -17.45 -0.94
C SER A 185 4.68 -16.70 -1.24
N VAL A 186 4.76 -15.41 -0.91
CA VAL A 186 5.90 -14.51 -1.27
C VAL A 186 6.61 -13.89 -0.06
N ILE A 187 6.32 -14.34 1.17
CA ILE A 187 6.97 -13.85 2.40
C ILE A 187 8.49 -13.82 2.27
N GLY A 188 9.09 -14.90 1.75
CA GLY A 188 10.54 -14.99 1.61
C GLY A 188 11.14 -13.95 0.67
N GLU A 189 10.44 -13.61 -0.41
CA GLU A 189 10.87 -12.59 -1.38
C GLU A 189 10.77 -11.19 -0.77
N TYR A 190 9.67 -10.90 -0.06
CA TYR A 190 9.48 -9.64 0.66
C TYR A 190 10.58 -9.42 1.69
N LEU A 191 10.85 -10.42 2.53
CA LEU A 191 11.89 -10.32 3.56
C LEU A 191 13.28 -10.15 2.95
N LYS A 192 13.62 -10.89 1.87
CA LYS A 192 14.91 -10.74 1.19
C LYS A 192 15.08 -9.32 0.65
N HIS A 193 14.09 -8.82 -0.09
CA HIS A 193 14.10 -7.50 -0.70
C HIS A 193 14.21 -6.38 0.34
N PHE A 194 13.40 -6.46 1.40
CA PHE A 194 13.48 -5.52 2.52
C PHE A 194 14.86 -5.56 3.19
N LEU A 195 15.38 -6.75 3.53
CA LEU A 195 16.65 -6.88 4.23
C LEU A 195 17.84 -6.39 3.41
N GLU A 196 17.78 -6.49 2.08
CA GLU A 196 18.79 -5.90 1.19
C GLU A 196 18.84 -4.37 1.31
N HIS A 197 17.68 -3.71 1.23
CA HIS A 197 17.56 -2.26 1.36
C HIS A 197 17.86 -1.79 2.78
N TYR A 198 17.34 -2.50 3.77
CA TYR A 198 17.61 -2.24 5.19
C TYR A 198 19.11 -2.34 5.51
N ARG A 199 19.85 -3.30 4.96
CA ARG A 199 21.32 -3.38 5.16
C ARG A 199 22.09 -2.28 4.45
N SER A 200 21.60 -1.78 3.32
CA SER A 200 22.26 -0.71 2.57
C SER A 200 21.94 0.69 3.11
N SER A 201 20.83 0.87 3.82
CA SER A 201 20.46 2.12 4.50
C SER A 201 19.92 1.87 5.91
N PRO A 202 20.75 1.33 6.83
CA PRO A 202 20.24 0.82 8.10
C PRO A 202 19.93 1.94 9.11
N GLY A 203 20.37 3.19 8.87
CA GLY A 203 20.14 4.33 9.77
C GLY A 203 18.76 4.97 9.66
N ASP A 204 18.07 4.78 8.54
CA ASP A 204 16.81 5.45 8.20
C ASP A 204 15.77 4.49 7.60
N THR A 205 16.08 3.21 7.43
CA THR A 205 15.13 2.20 6.95
C THR A 205 14.63 1.36 8.11
N SER A 206 13.33 1.10 8.16
CA SER A 206 12.75 0.12 9.10
C SER A 206 11.57 -0.62 8.52
N GLY A 207 11.20 -1.75 9.13
CA GLY A 207 10.09 -2.56 8.65
C GLY A 207 9.35 -3.25 9.78
N VAL A 208 8.02 -3.26 9.68
CA VAL A 208 7.13 -4.09 10.48
C VAL A 208 6.46 -5.11 9.58
N PHE A 209 6.55 -6.39 9.96
CA PHE A 209 6.00 -7.50 9.20
C PHE A 209 5.02 -8.32 10.04
N VAL A 210 3.81 -8.54 9.51
CA VAL A 210 2.81 -9.45 10.07
C VAL A 210 2.98 -10.81 9.41
N LEU A 211 3.49 -11.80 10.14
CA LEU A 211 3.88 -13.09 9.58
C LEU A 211 3.21 -14.26 10.30
N PRO A 212 2.85 -15.34 9.59
CA PRO A 212 2.48 -16.59 10.23
C PRO A 212 3.71 -17.21 10.93
N VAL A 213 3.51 -17.88 12.05
CA VAL A 213 4.57 -18.65 12.73
C VAL A 213 4.72 -20.01 12.04
N TRP A 214 5.40 -19.99 10.90
CA TRP A 214 5.75 -21.18 10.11
C TRP A 214 7.26 -21.38 10.12
N ASP A 215 7.76 -21.72 11.30
CA ASP A 215 9.19 -21.83 11.60
C ASP A 215 9.92 -22.98 10.89
N THR A 216 9.20 -23.84 10.18
CA THR A 216 9.77 -24.88 9.32
C THR A 216 9.97 -24.45 7.87
N TYR A 217 9.53 -23.23 7.48
CA TYR A 217 9.66 -22.74 6.11
C TYR A 217 11.03 -22.11 5.88
N ASP A 218 11.53 -22.21 4.64
CA ASP A 218 12.89 -21.78 4.25
C ASP A 218 13.15 -20.28 4.43
N TRP A 219 12.09 -19.47 4.53
CA TRP A 219 12.21 -18.04 4.79
C TRP A 219 12.38 -17.71 6.28
N TRP A 220 12.08 -18.63 7.21
CA TRP A 220 12.14 -18.35 8.65
C TRP A 220 13.50 -17.82 9.11
N PRO A 221 14.67 -18.31 8.64
CA PRO A 221 15.96 -17.75 9.02
C PRO A 221 16.12 -16.24 8.75
N LEU A 222 15.35 -15.67 7.82
CA LEU A 222 15.37 -14.25 7.49
C LEU A 222 14.79 -13.37 8.62
N VAL A 223 14.00 -13.94 9.53
CA VAL A 223 13.42 -13.18 10.65
C VAL A 223 14.43 -12.83 11.74
N ARG A 224 15.67 -13.35 11.63
CA ARG A 224 16.75 -13.10 12.58
C ARG A 224 16.95 -11.60 12.82
N GLY A 225 16.99 -11.22 14.10
CA GLY A 225 17.15 -9.84 14.53
C GLY A 225 15.85 -9.06 14.60
N GLY A 226 14.74 -9.61 14.09
CA GLY A 226 13.41 -9.04 14.23
C GLY A 226 12.96 -9.03 15.69
N ARG A 227 12.53 -7.86 16.17
CA ARG A 227 11.97 -7.67 17.51
C ARG A 227 10.50 -8.07 17.48
N VAL A 228 10.08 -8.93 18.39
CA VAL A 228 8.67 -9.34 18.50
C VAL A 228 7.88 -8.20 19.14
N LEU A 229 7.10 -7.48 18.33
CA LEU A 229 6.14 -6.51 18.84
C LEU A 229 4.94 -7.25 19.41
N LYS A 230 4.31 -8.12 18.64
CA LYS A 230 3.12 -8.86 19.11
C LYS A 230 3.20 -10.33 18.76
N TYR A 231 2.57 -11.15 19.58
CA TYR A 231 2.36 -12.57 19.33
C TYR A 231 0.91 -12.93 19.58
N TYR A 232 0.32 -13.60 18.60
CA TYR A 232 -1.05 -14.06 18.64
C TYR A 232 -1.08 -15.58 18.50
N PRO A 233 -1.66 -16.31 19.46
CA PRO A 233 -1.78 -17.75 19.34
C PRO A 233 -2.70 -18.14 18.19
N ARG A 234 -2.62 -19.40 17.77
CA ARG A 234 -3.63 -20.01 16.87
C ARG A 234 -5.02 -19.78 17.45
N GLY A 235 -5.99 -19.47 16.60
CA GLY A 235 -7.34 -19.14 17.03
C GLY A 235 -7.65 -17.65 17.08
N SER A 236 -6.70 -16.78 16.72
CA SER A 236 -6.84 -15.33 16.87
C SER A 236 -7.63 -14.70 15.74
N HIS A 237 -8.34 -13.61 16.06
CA HIS A 237 -9.22 -12.92 15.14
C HIS A 237 -8.57 -11.67 14.55
N LEU A 238 -7.73 -11.86 13.52
CA LEU A 238 -6.79 -10.82 13.06
C LEU A 238 -7.04 -10.29 11.65
N PHE A 239 -7.71 -11.06 10.78
CA PHE A 239 -7.79 -10.74 9.37
C PHE A 239 -9.24 -10.61 8.90
N THR A 240 -9.45 -9.64 8.03
CA THR A 240 -10.67 -9.51 7.23
C THR A 240 -10.34 -9.75 5.76
N SER A 241 -11.32 -10.08 4.93
CA SER A 241 -11.18 -10.05 3.47
C SER A 241 -12.45 -9.53 2.80
N PRO A 242 -12.41 -9.13 1.51
CA PRO A 242 -13.56 -8.58 0.82
C PRO A 242 -14.73 -9.55 0.82
N GLU A 243 -15.97 -9.09 0.91
CA GLU A 243 -17.13 -9.98 0.80
C GLU A 243 -17.35 -10.42 -0.67
N TRP A 244 -16.61 -11.44 -1.08
CA TRP A 244 -16.51 -11.91 -2.47
C TRP A 244 -17.86 -12.19 -3.14
N ARG A 245 -18.89 -12.59 -2.37
CA ARG A 245 -20.23 -12.85 -2.92
C ARG A 245 -20.88 -11.59 -3.47
N HIS A 246 -20.62 -10.44 -2.86
CA HIS A 246 -21.18 -9.15 -3.29
C HIS A 246 -20.37 -8.50 -4.41
N LEU A 247 -19.14 -8.98 -4.64
CA LEU A 247 -18.23 -8.39 -5.62
C LEU A 247 -18.23 -9.11 -6.97
N GLN A 248 -18.85 -10.29 -7.08
CA GLN A 248 -18.86 -11.04 -8.32
C GLN A 248 -19.69 -10.33 -9.39
N GLN A 249 -19.06 -10.05 -10.54
CA GLN A 249 -19.71 -9.44 -11.69
C GLN A 249 -20.35 -10.52 -12.60
N PRO A 250 -21.30 -10.14 -13.48
CA PRO A 250 -21.94 -11.08 -14.41
C PRO A 250 -20.98 -11.82 -15.35
N ASP A 251 -19.83 -11.22 -15.66
CA ASP A 251 -18.79 -11.81 -16.52
C ASP A 251 -17.81 -12.73 -15.75
N GLY A 252 -18.04 -12.95 -14.45
CA GLY A 252 -17.20 -13.79 -13.59
C GLY A 252 -15.97 -13.09 -13.02
N SER A 253 -15.72 -11.83 -13.37
CA SER A 253 -14.73 -10.98 -12.70
C SER A 253 -15.24 -10.50 -11.33
N TYR A 254 -14.38 -9.79 -10.59
CA TYR A 254 -14.74 -9.25 -9.28
C TYR A 254 -14.50 -7.74 -9.22
N ALA A 255 -15.51 -6.98 -8.78
CA ALA A 255 -15.38 -5.56 -8.52
C ALA A 255 -14.47 -5.28 -7.32
N PHE A 256 -14.02 -4.03 -7.17
CA PHE A 256 -13.40 -3.54 -5.94
C PHE A 256 -14.47 -3.01 -4.99
N GLY A 257 -14.32 -3.30 -3.70
CA GLY A 257 -15.25 -2.86 -2.67
C GLY A 257 -14.56 -2.70 -1.33
N SER A 258 -15.10 -1.81 -0.50
CA SER A 258 -14.62 -1.52 0.86
C SER A 258 -15.28 -2.40 1.92
N GLU A 259 -16.37 -3.10 1.60
CA GLU A 259 -17.00 -4.03 2.53
C GLU A 259 -16.10 -5.24 2.78
N ARG A 260 -15.69 -5.42 4.03
CA ARG A 260 -14.79 -6.49 4.45
C ARG A 260 -15.45 -7.30 5.56
N ALA A 261 -15.38 -8.63 5.41
CA ALA A 261 -15.92 -9.58 6.36
C ALA A 261 -14.79 -10.27 7.13
N PHE A 262 -15.07 -10.58 8.38
CA PHE A 262 -14.17 -11.37 9.21
C PHE A 262 -14.11 -12.82 8.70
N ARG A 263 -12.90 -13.38 8.52
CA ARG A 263 -12.70 -14.71 7.88
C ARG A 263 -12.49 -15.87 8.83
N GLY A 264 -12.91 -15.70 10.07
CA GLY A 264 -12.73 -16.73 11.09
C GLY A 264 -11.37 -16.61 11.78
N PRO A 265 -11.20 -17.35 12.88
CA PRO A 265 -9.95 -17.38 13.62
C PRO A 265 -8.81 -17.99 12.78
N THR A 266 -7.57 -17.51 12.96
CA THR A 266 -6.40 -18.04 12.25
C THR A 266 -6.14 -19.50 12.63
N HIS A 267 -5.81 -20.34 11.65
CA HIS A 267 -5.42 -21.74 11.90
C HIS A 267 -3.95 -21.91 12.32
N TRP A 268 -3.18 -20.82 12.32
CA TRP A 268 -1.79 -20.74 12.77
C TRP A 268 -1.63 -19.56 13.75
N ALA A 269 -0.54 -19.58 14.52
CA ALA A 269 -0.13 -18.42 15.31
C ALA A 269 0.46 -17.33 14.40
N VAL A 270 0.34 -16.06 14.79
CA VAL A 270 0.86 -14.90 14.04
C VAL A 270 1.84 -14.14 14.92
N VAL A 271 2.91 -13.65 14.31
CA VAL A 271 3.91 -12.81 14.96
C VAL A 271 4.05 -11.50 14.20
N VAL A 272 4.13 -10.38 14.93
CA VAL A 272 4.44 -9.07 14.37
C VAL A 272 5.87 -8.74 14.70
N LEU A 273 6.70 -8.62 13.67
CA LEU A 273 8.14 -8.39 13.80
C LEU A 273 8.51 -6.98 13.41
N TYR A 274 9.39 -6.36 14.16
CA TYR A 274 9.94 -5.04 13.89
C TYR A 274 11.45 -5.08 13.70
N PHE A 275 11.91 -4.53 12.59
CA PHE A 275 13.30 -4.25 12.28
C PHE A 275 13.51 -2.73 12.41
N PRO A 276 13.94 -2.22 13.59
CA PRO A 276 14.16 -0.78 13.80
C PRO A 276 15.38 -0.30 13.04
N PRO A 277 15.50 1.00 12.71
CA PRO A 277 16.74 1.53 12.16
C PRO A 277 17.87 1.33 13.17
N THR A 278 19.03 0.89 12.68
CA THR A 278 20.25 0.89 13.48
C THR A 278 20.80 2.31 13.51
N VAL A 279 20.67 3.00 14.65
CA VAL A 279 21.28 4.32 14.83
C VAL A 279 22.75 4.26 14.39
N PRO A 280 23.21 5.11 13.45
CA PRO A 280 24.63 5.23 13.19
C PRO A 280 25.31 5.68 14.48
N CYS A 281 26.15 4.83 15.05
CA CYS A 281 27.00 5.25 16.14
C CYS A 281 27.92 6.36 15.60
N ARG A 282 27.74 7.59 16.12
CA ARG A 282 28.59 8.80 16.02
C ARG A 282 28.33 9.75 14.84
N ARG A 283 27.71 10.91 15.15
CA ARG A 283 28.30 12.20 14.79
C ARG A 283 29.24 12.62 15.92
N GLY A 284 30.45 13.01 15.55
CA GLY A 284 31.53 13.33 16.48
C GLY A 284 31.18 14.47 17.43
N VAL A 285 31.17 14.18 18.72
CA VAL A 285 31.58 15.14 19.73
C VAL A 285 33.04 14.79 20.02
N THR A 286 33.93 15.58 19.43
CA THR A 286 35.32 15.70 19.87
C THR A 286 35.35 16.14 21.34
N GLY A 287 36.15 15.47 22.16
CA GLY A 287 36.58 15.99 23.45
C GLY A 287 35.91 15.32 24.66
N ALA A 288 36.64 14.38 25.26
CA ALA A 288 36.74 14.14 26.69
C ALA A 288 35.50 14.45 27.57
N GLN A 289 34.53 13.52 27.62
CA GLN A 289 33.72 13.19 28.80
C GLN A 289 32.69 12.12 28.41
N ALA A 290 33.13 10.86 28.36
CA ALA A 290 32.23 9.70 28.31
C ALA A 290 32.85 8.55 29.09
N VAL A 291 33.17 8.83 30.36
CA VAL A 291 33.36 7.81 31.39
C VAL A 291 32.19 8.00 32.35
N GLY A 292 31.21 7.11 32.25
CA GLY A 292 30.10 7.05 33.19
C GLY A 292 28.75 6.96 32.50
N GLU A 293 28.38 5.76 32.06
CA GLU A 293 27.00 5.27 32.18
C GLU A 293 26.98 3.75 31.99
N ALA A 294 27.64 3.07 32.92
CA ALA A 294 27.29 1.72 33.31
C ALA A 294 26.31 1.84 34.50
N GLY A 295 25.13 1.21 34.41
CA GLY A 295 24.36 0.89 35.62
C GLY A 295 22.92 1.41 35.74
N GLY A 296 22.16 1.60 34.65
CA GLY A 296 20.71 1.75 34.75
C GLY A 296 20.00 0.39 34.87
N ARG A 297 19.91 -0.19 36.08
CA ARG A 297 19.02 -1.34 36.37
C ARG A 297 17.56 -0.88 36.41
N GLY A 298 17.01 -0.47 35.27
CA GLY A 298 15.57 -0.43 35.07
C GLY A 298 15.11 -1.84 34.73
N ALA A 299 14.19 -2.41 35.51
CA ALA A 299 13.52 -3.69 35.23
C ALA A 299 12.55 -3.59 34.03
N GLY A 300 12.96 -2.86 32.97
CA GLY A 300 12.27 -2.82 31.70
C GLY A 300 12.40 -4.18 31.03
N ARG A 301 11.27 -4.85 30.84
CA ARG A 301 11.20 -6.14 30.15
C ARG A 301 11.72 -5.93 28.72
N ARG A 302 12.88 -6.50 28.40
CA ARG A 302 13.48 -6.41 27.07
C ARG A 302 12.53 -6.99 26.02
N VAL A 303 12.36 -6.29 24.90
CA VAL A 303 11.58 -6.79 23.75
C VAL A 303 12.24 -8.08 23.23
N PRO A 304 11.51 -9.21 23.10
CA PRO A 304 12.06 -10.45 22.58
C PRO A 304 12.59 -10.28 21.15
N VAL A 305 13.70 -10.95 20.81
CA VAL A 305 14.31 -10.89 19.49
C VAL A 305 14.42 -12.31 18.93
N LEU A 306 13.94 -12.51 17.71
CA LEU A 306 14.04 -13.81 17.04
C LEU A 306 15.47 -14.06 16.54
N SER A 307 15.90 -15.31 16.63
CA SER A 307 17.23 -15.76 16.22
C SER A 307 17.27 -16.29 14.78
N GLY A 308 16.11 -16.59 14.20
CA GLY A 308 15.99 -17.32 12.94
C GLY A 308 16.22 -18.83 13.09
N ASP A 309 16.46 -19.32 14.30
CA ASP A 309 16.51 -20.76 14.61
C ASP A 309 15.12 -21.22 15.07
N ALA A 310 14.55 -22.16 14.32
CA ALA A 310 13.17 -22.60 14.52
C ALA A 310 12.90 -23.12 15.94
N GLN A 311 13.79 -23.96 16.49
CA GLN A 311 13.57 -24.57 17.81
C GLN A 311 13.70 -23.56 18.94
N ARG A 312 14.64 -22.62 18.83
CA ARG A 312 14.83 -21.56 19.81
C ARG A 312 13.69 -20.55 19.76
N ASP A 313 13.29 -20.14 18.56
CA ASP A 313 12.24 -19.15 18.37
C ASP A 313 10.87 -19.71 18.79
N ARG A 314 10.59 -20.99 18.49
CA ARG A 314 9.38 -21.66 18.98
C ARG A 314 9.27 -21.66 20.50
N ARG A 315 10.37 -21.99 21.20
CA ARG A 315 10.43 -21.96 22.68
C ARG A 315 10.26 -20.55 23.24
N LEU A 316 10.84 -19.55 22.57
CA LEU A 316 10.67 -18.15 22.93
C LEU A 316 9.20 -17.73 22.80
N LEU A 317 8.60 -17.99 21.64
CA LEU A 317 7.22 -17.59 21.32
C LEU A 317 6.19 -18.28 22.21
N SER A 318 6.37 -19.56 22.53
CA SER A 318 5.47 -20.30 23.44
C SER A 318 5.46 -19.75 24.87
N GLY A 319 6.52 -19.03 25.27
CA GLY A 319 6.62 -18.39 26.57
C GLY A 319 6.05 -16.97 26.61
N LEU A 320 5.64 -16.41 25.46
CA LEU A 320 5.02 -15.10 25.39
C LEU A 320 3.55 -15.20 25.79
N ARG A 321 3.06 -14.21 26.55
CA ARG A 321 1.62 -14.05 26.73
C ARG A 321 1.05 -13.49 25.43
N PRO A 322 -0.22 -13.81 25.09
CA PRO A 322 -0.96 -13.05 24.10
C PRO A 322 -0.85 -11.54 24.42
N ASP A 323 -0.69 -10.72 23.39
CA ASP A 323 -0.72 -9.24 23.46
C ASP A 323 0.46 -8.54 24.15
N VAL A 324 1.61 -9.21 24.32
CA VAL A 324 2.77 -8.55 24.94
C VAL A 324 3.49 -7.63 23.96
N VAL A 325 3.48 -6.31 24.24
CA VAL A 325 4.67 -5.46 24.08
C VAL A 325 5.02 -4.86 25.45
N PRO A 326 6.23 -5.09 26.00
CA PRO A 326 6.73 -4.27 27.08
C PRO A 326 7.07 -2.86 26.53
N ALA A 327 6.68 -1.81 27.25
CA ALA A 327 6.87 -0.42 26.83
C ALA A 327 8.30 -0.18 26.28
N MET A 328 8.37 0.21 24.99
CA MET A 328 9.58 0.78 24.43
C MET A 328 9.72 2.18 25.03
N LEU A 329 10.55 2.30 26.07
CA LEU A 329 11.00 3.59 26.60
C LEU A 329 11.90 4.25 25.54
N TYR A 330 11.30 4.92 24.56
CA TYR A 330 11.97 5.98 23.83
C TYR A 330 11.29 7.28 24.22
N GLY A 331 12.09 8.19 24.79
CA GLY A 331 11.62 9.44 25.37
C GLY A 331 10.68 10.18 24.42
N GLN A 332 9.57 10.64 24.98
CA GLN A 332 8.67 11.57 24.33
C GLN A 332 9.49 12.79 23.88
N HIS A 333 9.83 12.87 22.60
CA HIS A 333 10.08 14.17 22.00
C HIS A 333 8.71 14.82 21.87
N SER A 334 8.36 15.55 22.94
CA SER A 334 7.31 16.55 22.95
C SER A 334 7.52 17.46 21.74
N THR A 335 6.64 17.35 20.75
CA THR A 335 6.45 18.41 19.76
C THR A 335 5.77 19.56 20.51
N ALA A 336 6.57 20.53 20.93
CA ALA A 336 6.08 21.82 21.33
C ALA A 336 5.59 22.57 20.09
N ALA A 337 4.31 22.93 20.12
CA ALA A 337 3.55 23.95 19.38
C ALA A 337 3.84 24.18 17.89
#